data_AF-A0A2N6CGF3-F1
#
_entry.id   AF-A0A2N6CGF3-F1
#
_cell.length_a   1.000
_cell.length_b   1.000
_cell.length_c   1.000
_cell.angle_alpha   90.00
_cell.angle_beta   90.00
_cell.angle_gamma   90.00
#
_symmetry.space_group_name_H-M   'P 1'
#
loop_
_entity.id
_entity.type
_entity.pdbx_description
1 polymer ?
#
loop_
_entity_poly.entity_id
_entity_poly.type
_entity_poly.pdbx_seq_one_letter_code
_entity_poly.pdbx_strand_id
1 'polypeptide(L)' 'MPGMTAWNSHPRVFLPIEQTGEAICPYCGALYVLRSSADT' A
#
# COMPACT_ATOMS: atom_id res chain seq x y z
N MET A 1 -21.82 14.70 -1.46
CA MET A 1 -22.26 14.14 -2.75
C MET A 1 -21.86 12.66 -2.80
N PRO A 2 -22.77 11.72 -3.07
CA PRO A 2 -22.43 10.30 -3.24
C PRO A 2 -21.95 10.08 -4.68
N GLY A 3 -20.79 9.44 -4.88
CA GLY A 3 -20.38 8.98 -6.22
C GLY A 3 -18.93 9.22 -6.67
N MET A 4 -18.04 9.78 -5.84
CA MET A 4 -16.62 9.76 -6.18
C MET A 4 -16.02 8.41 -5.81
N THR A 5 -15.94 7.51 -6.78
CA THR A 5 -15.34 6.20 -6.61
C THR A 5 -13.86 6.39 -6.25
N ALA A 6 -13.49 6.08 -5.01
CA ALA A 6 -12.11 6.25 -4.47
C ALA A 6 -11.06 5.30 -5.09
N TRP A 7 -11.45 4.48 -6.07
CA TRP A 7 -10.63 3.44 -6.69
C TRP A 7 -9.45 3.96 -7.52
N ASN A 8 -9.43 5.25 -7.85
CA ASN A 8 -8.39 5.90 -8.67
C ASN A 8 -7.71 7.09 -8.00
N SER A 9 -7.72 7.17 -6.67
CA SER A 9 -7.18 8.35 -5.96
C SER A 9 -5.68 8.56 -6.19
N HIS A 10 -4.96 7.58 -6.75
CA HIS A 10 -3.60 7.73 -7.27
C HIS A 10 -3.26 6.64 -8.30
N PRO A 11 -2.22 6.84 -9.14
CA PRO A 11 -1.72 5.81 -10.05
C PRO A 11 -1.18 4.58 -9.30
N ARG A 12 -1.15 3.44 -9.99
CA ARG A 12 -0.47 2.24 -9.51
C ARG A 12 1.04 2.51 -9.42
N VAL A 13 1.63 2.18 -8.27
CA VAL A 13 3.06 2.36 -8.01
C VAL A 13 3.66 1.12 -7.37
N PHE A 14 4.98 0.97 -7.49
CA PHE A 14 5.75 -0.10 -6.85
C PHE A 14 6.44 0.45 -5.61
N LEU A 15 6.26 -0.23 -4.47
CA LEU A 15 6.86 0.13 -3.19
C LEU A 15 8.05 -0.80 -2.92
N PRO A 16 9.24 -0.26 -2.59
CA PRO A 16 10.44 -1.06 -2.31
C PRO A 16 10.40 -1.64 -0.89
N ILE A 17 9.48 -2.58 -0.62
CA ILE A 17 9.31 -3.20 0.71
C ILE A 17 10.34 -4.29 1.02
N GLU A 18 11.12 -4.75 0.04
CA GLU A 18 12.02 -5.90 0.16
C GLU A 18 13.21 -5.64 1.10
N GLN A 19 13.67 -4.38 1.21
CA GLN A 19 14.86 -4.04 1.99
C GLN A 19 14.54 -3.76 3.47
N THR A 20 13.38 -3.18 3.74
CA THR A 20 12.97 -2.71 5.08
C THR A 20 11.92 -3.60 5.73
N GLY A 21 11.21 -4.44 4.96
CA GLY A 21 10.07 -5.23 5.44
C GLY A 21 8.76 -4.45 5.57
N GLU A 22 8.80 -3.13 5.42
CA GLU A 22 7.63 -2.25 5.43
C GLU A 22 7.82 -1.03 4.52
N ALA A 23 6.73 -0.51 3.95
CA ALA A 23 6.75 0.75 3.21
C ALA A 23 5.39 1.47 3.30
N ILE A 24 5.46 2.80 3.24
CA ILE A 24 4.30 3.67 3.23
C ILE A 24 4.03 4.15 1.81
N CYS A 25 2.77 4.06 1.35
CA CYS A 25 2.37 4.66 0.08
C CYS A 25 2.44 6.20 0.17
N PRO A 26 3.20 6.88 -0.72
CA PRO A 26 3.35 8.34 -0.66
C PRO A 26 2.08 9.09 -1.06
N TYR A 27 1.08 8.41 -1.63
CA TYR A 27 -0.16 9.03 -2.08
C TYR A 27 -1.29 8.89 -1.06
N CYS A 28 -1.54 7.67 -0.58
CA CYS A 28 -2.66 7.40 0.32
C CYS A 28 -2.23 7.19 1.79
N GLY A 29 -0.94 7.12 2.08
CA GLY A 29 -0.42 6.90 3.44
C GLY A 29 -0.62 5.48 3.98
N ALA A 30 -1.06 4.53 3.14
CA ALA A 30 -1.22 3.14 3.56
C ALA A 30 0.13 2.50 3.89
N LEU A 31 0.22 1.86 5.07
CA LEU A 31 1.38 1.09 5.51
C LEU A 31 1.25 -0.36 5.03
N TYR A 32 2.23 -0.81 4.26
CA TYR A 32 2.35 -2.19 3.80
C TYR A 32 3.46 -2.87 4.59
N VAL A 33 3.15 -4.01 5.20
CA VAL A 33 4.09 -4.83 5.97
C VAL A 33 4.22 -6.18 5.31
N LEU A 34 5.47 -6.60 5.07
CA LEU A 34 5.79 -7.87 4.45
C LEU A 34 5.57 -8.99 5.47
N ARG A 35 4.51 -9.78 5.29
CA ARG A 35 4.27 -10.93 6.16
C ARG A 35 5.34 -11.99 5.93
N SER A 36 6.07 -12.34 6.97
CA SER A 36 6.85 -13.57 7.02
C SER A 36 5.88 -14.74 6.86
N SER A 37 6.20 -15.70 5.99
CA SER A 37 5.34 -16.82 5.58
C SER A 37 5.10 -17.87 6.69
N ALA A 38 5.12 -17.48 7.96
CA ALA A 38 4.98 -18.35 9.14
C ALA A 38 3.76 -17.95 10.01
N ASP A 39 2.71 -17.43 9.38
CA ASP A 39 1.43 -17.13 10.02
C ASP A 39 0.45 -18.26 9.63
N THR A 40 0.36 -19.27 10.50
CA THR A 40 -0.60 -20.40 10.45
C THR A 40 -1.97 -19.96 10.94
#